data_AF-A0A4Q6FNZ0-F1
#
_entry.id   AF-A0A4Q6FNZ0-F1
#
_cell.length_a   1.000
_cell.length_b   1.000
_cell.length_c   1.000
_cell.angle_alpha   90.00
_cell.angle_beta   90.00
_cell.angle_gamma   90.00
#
_symmetry.space_group_name_H-M   'P 1'
#
loop_
_entity.id
_entity.type
_entity.pdbx_description
1 polymer ?
#
loop_
_entity_poly.entity_id
_entity_poly.type
_entity_poly.pdbx_seq_one_letter_code
_entity_poly.pdbx_strand_id
1 'polypeptide(L)' 'RVDLFLEKSSGKFYLNEVNTLPGFTSISQYPKLFEHAGYSGSQLIGKLLDLALERRLKLKRLTRSVG' A
#
# COMPACT_ATOMS: atom_id res chain seq x y z
N ARG A 1 -2.56 -3.72 -1.66
CA ARG A 1 -3.02 -4.86 -0.84
C ARG A 1 -2.52 -6.13 -1.50
N VAL A 2 -2.06 -7.11 -0.72
CA VAL A 2 -1.63 -8.41 -1.24
C VAL A 2 -2.54 -9.45 -0.63
N ASP A 3 -3.25 -10.19 -1.48
CA ASP A 3 -4.16 -11.23 -1.05
C ASP A 3 -3.48 -12.58 -1.24
N LEU A 4 -3.53 -13.42 -0.20
CA LEU A 4 -2.84 -14.70 -0.14
C LEU A 4 -3.84 -15.82 0.14
N PHE A 5 -3.57 -17.01 -0.40
CA PHE A 5 -4.15 -18.24 0.08
C PHE A 5 -3.19 -18.93 1.05
N LEU A 6 -3.72 -19.61 2.07
CA LEU A 6 -2.97 -20.42 3.02
C LEU A 6 -3.44 -21.88 2.92
N GLU A 7 -2.55 -22.77 2.49
CA GLU A 7 -2.81 -24.22 2.49
C GLU A 7 -2.72 -24.77 3.91
N LYS A 8 -3.85 -25.26 4.44
CA LYS A 8 -3.96 -25.66 5.86
C LYS A 8 -3.06 -26.84 6.26
N SER A 9 -2.83 -27.78 5.35
CA SER A 9 -2.06 -29.01 5.63
C SER A 9 -0.55 -28.74 5.70
N SER A 10 -0.04 -27.89 4.80
CA SER A 10 1.39 -27.62 4.68
C SER A 10 1.82 -26.31 5.32
N GLY A 11 0.87 -25.40 5.61
CA GLY A 11 1.13 -24.03 6.04
C GLY A 11 1.69 -23.13 4.93
N LYS A 12 1.72 -23.58 3.67
CA LYS A 12 2.28 -22.79 2.56
C LYS A 12 1.35 -21.64 2.17
N PHE A 13 1.95 -20.48 1.94
CA PHE A 13 1.28 -19.32 1.36
C PHE A 13 1.41 -19.31 -0.16
N TYR A 14 0.33 -18.94 -0.83
CA TYR A 14 0.30 -18.74 -2.27
C TYR A 14 -0.20 -17.32 -2.56
N LEU A 15 0.50 -16.61 -3.44
CA LEU A 15 0.07 -15.30 -3.89
C LEU A 15 -1.16 -15.45 -4.78
N ASN A 16 -2.26 -14.79 -4.41
CA ASN A 16 -3.46 -14.76 -5.24
C ASN A 16 -3.45 -13.53 -6.15
N GLU A 17 -3.48 -12.33 -5.55
CA GLU A 17 -3.48 -11.08 -6.30
C GLU A 17 -2.71 -9.97 -5.59
N VAL A 18 -2.25 -9.01 -6.38
CA VAL A 18 -1.72 -7.73 -5.90
C VAL A 18 -2.65 -6.62 -6.39
N ASN A 19 -3.34 -5.97 -5.46
CA ASN A 19 -4.23 -4.86 -5.76
C ASN A 19 -3.54 -3.52 -5.44
N THR A 20 -3.23 -2.76 -6.49
CA THR A 20 -2.55 -1.46 -6.42
C THR A 20 -3.47 -0.30 -6.06
N LEU A 21 -4.79 -0.45 -6.26
CA LEU A 21 -5.83 0.51 -5.92
C LEU A 21 -6.95 -0.20 -5.13
N PRO A 22 -6.66 -0.65 -3.89
CA PRO A 22 -7.66 -1.35 -3.09
C PRO A 22 -8.77 -0.37 -2.67
N GLY A 23 -9.93 -0.92 -2.32
CA GLY A 23 -11.01 -0.14 -1.70
C GLY A 23 -10.49 0.65 -0.50
N PHE A 24 -10.92 1.91 -0.39
CA PHE A 24 -10.40 2.88 0.57
C PHE A 24 -11.47 3.48 1.49
N THR A 25 -12.65 2.87 1.57
CA THR A 25 -13.68 3.28 2.54
C THR A 25 -13.31 2.81 3.95
N SER A 26 -13.95 3.37 4.98
CA SER A 26 -13.72 2.97 6.38
C SER A 26 -13.98 1.49 6.66
N ILE A 27 -14.83 0.84 5.86
CA ILE A 27 -15.12 -0.60 5.97
C ILE A 27 -14.19 -1.48 5.11
N SER A 28 -13.36 -0.88 4.26
CA SER A 28 -12.48 -1.61 3.35
C SER A 28 -11.30 -2.25 4.10
N GLN A 29 -10.83 -3.40 3.60
CA GLN A 29 -9.74 -4.15 4.23
C GLN A 29 -8.42 -3.37 4.30
N TYR A 30 -8.09 -2.56 3.29
CA TYR A 30 -6.80 -1.85 3.27
C TYR A 30 -6.70 -0.84 4.42
N PRO A 31 -7.62 0.13 4.60
CA PRO A 31 -7.61 1.01 5.77
C PRO A 31 -7.69 0.25 7.10
N LYS A 32 -8.55 -0.77 7.21
CA LYS A 32 -8.69 -1.56 8.45
C LYS A 32 -7.39 -2.25 8.88
N LEU A 33 -6.62 -2.82 7.96
CA LEU A 33 -5.35 -3.47 8.31
C LEU A 33 -4.35 -2.46 8.91
N PHE A 34 -4.32 -1.24 8.38
CA PHE A 34 -3.47 -0.17 8.92
C PHE A 34 -3.97 0.37 10.26
N GLU A 35 -5.29 0.42 10.47
CA GLU A 35 -5.88 0.73 11.77
C GLU A 35 -5.44 -0.26 12.85
N HIS A 36 -5.49 -1.57 12.55
CA HIS A 36 -4.98 -2.60 13.47
C HIS A 36 -3.45 -2.50 13.68
N ALA A 37 -2.73 -1.90 12.73
CA ALA A 37 -1.30 -1.59 12.85
C ALA A 37 -1.03 -0.26 13.58
N GLY A 38 -2.06 0.41 14.11
CA GLY A 38 -1.95 1.63 14.91
C GLY A 38 -2.04 2.95 14.13
N TYR A 39 -2.45 2.92 12.86
CA TYR A 39 -2.63 4.13 12.05
C TYR A 39 -4.10 4.55 12.01
N SER A 40 -4.38 5.80 12.40
CA SER A 40 -5.68 6.40 12.05
C SER A 40 -5.80 6.58 10.54
N GLY A 41 -7.03 6.65 10.02
CA GLY A 41 -7.27 6.91 8.60
C GLY A 41 -6.59 8.18 8.10
N SER A 42 -6.60 9.26 8.89
CA SER A 42 -5.92 10.51 8.56
C SER A 42 -4.40 10.35 8.48
N GLN A 43 -3.79 9.57 9.39
CA GLN A 43 -2.35 9.29 9.35
C GLN A 43 -1.97 8.48 8.11
N LEU A 44 -2.79 7.48 7.75
CA LEU A 44 -2.57 6.68 6.54
C LEU A 44 -2.63 7.55 5.27
N ILE A 45 -3.65 8.41 5.16
CA ILE A 45 -3.79 9.34 4.03
C ILE A 45 -2.60 10.29 3.95
N GLY A 46 -2.20 10.90 5.07
CA GLY A 46 -1.02 11.76 5.13
C GLY A 46 0.23 11.04 4.63
N LYS A 47 0.44 9.80 5.10
CA LYS A 47 1.60 9.00 4.67
C LYS A 47 1.60 8.71 3.17
N LEU A 48 0.45 8.40 2.58
CA LEU A 48 0.35 8.16 1.13
C LEU A 48 0.61 9.43 0.31
N LEU A 49 0.17 10.59 0.79
CA LEU A 49 0.46 11.87 0.15
C LEU A 49 1.95 12.20 0.19
N ASP A 50 2.61 12.01 1.33
CA ASP A 50 4.05 12.21 1.49
C ASP A 50 4.83 11.34 0.50
N LEU A 51 4.52 10.04 0.44
CA LEU A 51 5.14 9.11 -0.50
C LEU A 51 4.92 9.50 -1.97
N ALA A 52 3.75 10.02 -2.32
CA ALA A 52 3.45 10.49 -3.67
C ALA A 52 4.31 11.73 -4.04
N LEU A 53 4.47 12.67 -3.11
CA LEU A 53 5.32 13.86 -3.29
C LEU A 53 6.80 13.47 -3.39
N GLU A 54 7.30 12.62 -2.50
CA GLU A 54 8.67 12.11 -2.53
C GLU A 54 8.99 11.44 -3.87
N ARG A 55 8.10 10.56 -4.34
CA ARG A 55 8.24 9.90 -5.66
C ARG A 55 8.29 10.92 -6.79
N ARG A 56 7.42 11.92 -6.78
CA ARG A 56 7.39 12.98 -7.80
C ARG A 56 8.68 13.79 -7.82
N LEU A 57 9.24 14.14 -6.66
CA LEU A 57 10.51 14.86 -6.54
C LEU A 57 11.68 14.03 -7.07
N LYS A 58 11.73 12.73 -6.71
CA LYS A 58 12.75 11.80 -7.21
C LYS A 58 12.74 11.72 -8.74
N LEU A 59 11.56 11.56 -9.34
CA LEU A 59 11.42 11.51 -10.80
C LEU A 59 11.85 12.81 -11.46
N LYS A 60 11.44 13.98 -10.93
CA LYS A 60 11.88 15.28 -11.45
C LYS A 60 13.41 15.44 -11.43
N ARG A 61 14.09 14.95 -10.38
CA ARG A 61 15.55 15.01 -10.28
C ARG A 61 16.21 14.16 -11.37
N LEU A 62 15.71 12.94 -11.60
CA LEU A 62 16.22 12.05 -12.63
C LEU A 62 16.02 12.63 -14.05
N THR A 63 14.87 13.23 -14.33
CA THR A 63 14.64 13.85 -15.65
C THR A 63 15.57 15.03 -15.92
N ARG A 64 15.99 15.76 -14.88
CA ARG A 64 16.92 16.90 -15.01
C ARG A 64 18.40 16.50 -15.16
N SER A 65 18.77 15.28 -14.79
CA SER A 65 20.16 14.80 -14.89
C SER A 65 20.49 14.11 -16.22
N VAL A 66 19.48 13.88 -17.07
CA VAL A 66 19.62 13.21 -18.38
C VAL A 66 19.34 14.18 -19.53
N GLY A 67 19.28 15.48 -19.25
CA GLY A 67 19.13 16.56 -20.23
C GLY A 67 20.29 17.53 -20.17
#